data_AF-A0A6G4ZUH6-F1
#
_entry.id   AF-A0A6G4ZUH6-F1
#
_cell.length_a   1.000
_cell.length_b   1.000
_cell.length_c   1.000
_cell.angle_alpha   90.00
_cell.angle_beta   90.00
_cell.angle_gamma   90.00
#
_symmetry.space_group_name_H-M   'P 1'
#
loop_
_entity.id
_entity.type
_entity.pdbx_description
1 polymer ?
#
loop_
_entity_poly.entity_id
_entity_poly.type
_entity_poly.pdbx_seq_one_letter_code
_entity_poly.pdbx_strand_id
1 'polypeptide(L)'
;SWINSMMALVSSDELANDVTGAEALLERHLEHRTEIDARAGTFQAFEMFGQQLLQNGHYASAEIQQKLDMMTEARKELEKAWIARRVKVDQCLDLQLFYRDCEQAENWMASREAFLGSDDMGGDNVEALIKKHEDFDKAISAQEEKIAALAALADKLVSSDHYAANDIKDKKDQVLNRWKHLKEALIEKRSKLGESQTLQQFSRDADEIENWIAEKLQMAMDESYKDPANIQSKHKKHQAFEAELAANFRSRQHLC
;
A
#
# COMPACT_ATOMS: atom_id res chain seq x y z
N SER A 1 -6.40 -40.04 -30.22
CA SER A 1 -5.57 -40.30 -29.04
C SER A 1 -4.85 -39.04 -28.60
N TRP A 2 -3.87 -38.52 -29.37
CA TRP A 2 -3.13 -37.31 -28.96
C TRP A 2 -4.00 -36.07 -28.69
N ILE A 3 -4.95 -35.72 -29.58
CA ILE A 3 -5.85 -34.57 -29.36
C ILE A 3 -6.55 -34.71 -28.00
N ASN A 4 -7.08 -35.88 -27.66
CA ASN A 4 -7.78 -36.09 -26.39
C ASN A 4 -6.86 -35.90 -25.18
N SER A 5 -5.59 -36.33 -25.28
CA SER A 5 -4.61 -36.10 -24.23
C SER A 5 -4.28 -34.61 -24.08
N MET A 6 -4.07 -33.90 -25.18
CA MET A 6 -3.82 -32.46 -25.15
C MET A 6 -5.04 -31.68 -24.65
N MET A 7 -6.25 -32.08 -25.06
CA MET A 7 -7.52 -31.55 -24.55
C MET A 7 -7.60 -31.64 -23.03
N ALA A 8 -7.22 -32.78 -22.44
CA ALA A 8 -7.24 -32.94 -20.99
C ALA A 8 -6.28 -31.98 -20.28
N LEU A 9 -5.11 -31.69 -20.88
CA LEU A 9 -4.15 -30.74 -20.32
C LEU A 9 -4.64 -29.30 -20.41
N VAL A 10 -5.14 -28.88 -21.57
CA VAL A 10 -5.61 -27.50 -21.79
C VAL A 10 -6.97 -27.22 -21.16
N SER A 11 -7.72 -28.24 -20.75
CA SER A 11 -9.02 -28.08 -20.07
C SER A 11 -8.94 -28.22 -18.55
N SER A 12 -7.74 -28.22 -17.96
CA SER A 12 -7.60 -28.24 -16.51
C SER A 12 -8.23 -26.99 -15.88
N ASP A 13 -8.90 -27.15 -14.74
CA ASP A 13 -9.45 -26.07 -13.92
C ASP A 13 -8.50 -25.60 -12.81
N GLU A 14 -7.34 -26.25 -12.65
CA GLU A 14 -6.36 -25.92 -11.61
C GLU A 14 -5.83 -24.49 -11.78
N LEU A 15 -5.85 -23.69 -10.72
CA LEU A 15 -5.29 -22.34 -10.69
C LEU A 15 -4.31 -22.22 -9.52
N ALA A 16 -3.29 -21.38 -9.68
CA ALA A 16 -2.31 -21.11 -8.63
C ALA A 16 -2.85 -20.11 -7.61
N ASN A 17 -2.30 -20.16 -6.40
CA ASN A 17 -2.60 -19.26 -5.29
C ASN A 17 -1.45 -18.28 -4.98
N ASP A 18 -0.43 -18.24 -5.83
CA ASP A 18 0.67 -17.29 -5.76
C ASP A 18 1.17 -16.91 -7.17
N VAL A 19 1.98 -15.85 -7.23
CA VAL A 19 2.47 -15.30 -8.50
C VAL A 19 3.36 -16.31 -9.23
N THR A 20 4.29 -16.95 -8.52
CA THR A 20 5.24 -17.89 -9.11
C THR A 20 4.55 -19.11 -9.73
N GLY A 21 3.54 -19.66 -9.06
CA GLY A 21 2.73 -20.74 -9.58
C GLY A 21 1.90 -20.30 -10.78
N ALA A 22 1.35 -19.08 -10.76
CA ALA A 22 0.59 -18.56 -11.90
C ALA A 22 1.48 -18.35 -13.14
N GLU A 23 2.71 -17.84 -12.95
CA GLU A 23 3.73 -17.73 -14.01
C GLU A 23 4.12 -19.09 -14.57
N ALA A 24 4.34 -20.09 -13.70
CA ALA A 24 4.67 -21.45 -14.13
C ALA A 24 3.52 -22.11 -14.92
N LEU A 25 2.26 -21.88 -14.52
CA LEU A 25 1.10 -22.33 -15.29
C LEU A 25 1.05 -21.67 -16.67
N LEU A 26 1.42 -20.39 -16.76
CA LEU A 26 1.45 -19.66 -18.02
C LEU A 26 2.52 -20.18 -18.97
N GLU A 27 3.72 -20.43 -18.44
CA GLU A 27 4.83 -21.02 -19.19
C GLU A 27 4.44 -22.40 -19.73
N ARG A 28 3.94 -23.29 -18.87
CA ARG A 28 3.48 -24.63 -19.28
C ARG A 28 2.37 -24.57 -20.34
N HIS A 29 1.48 -23.59 -20.24
CA HIS A 29 0.42 -23.38 -21.22
C HIS A 29 0.97 -22.94 -22.60
N LEU A 30 2.06 -22.15 -22.63
CA LEU A 30 2.78 -21.79 -23.85
C LEU A 30 3.57 -22.98 -24.44
N GLU A 31 4.08 -23.88 -23.62
CA GLU A 31 4.68 -25.14 -24.10
C GLU A 31 3.63 -25.99 -24.83
N HIS A 32 2.42 -26.11 -24.27
CA HIS A 32 1.31 -26.80 -24.94
C HIS A 32 0.94 -26.14 -26.28
N ARG A 33 1.04 -24.81 -26.39
CA ARG A 33 0.86 -24.12 -27.68
C ARG A 33 1.88 -24.58 -28.70
N THR A 34 3.14 -24.62 -28.30
CA THR A 34 4.26 -25.06 -29.15
C THR A 34 4.03 -26.50 -29.64
N GLU A 35 3.55 -27.39 -28.78
CA GLU A 35 3.20 -28.77 -29.16
C GLU A 35 2.02 -28.88 -30.14
N ILE A 36 1.03 -27.99 -30.02
CA ILE A 36 -0.12 -27.90 -30.93
C ILE A 36 0.36 -27.42 -32.31
N ASP A 37 1.14 -26.34 -32.34
CA ASP A 37 1.66 -25.74 -33.57
C ASP A 37 2.59 -26.69 -34.33
N ALA A 38 3.45 -27.43 -33.61
CA ALA A 38 4.34 -28.42 -34.21
C ALA A 38 3.59 -29.53 -34.97
N ARG A 39 2.30 -29.77 -34.66
CA ARG A 39 1.46 -30.75 -35.36
C ARG A 39 0.66 -30.19 -36.53
N ALA A 40 0.71 -28.88 -36.79
CA ALA A 40 -0.02 -28.25 -37.88
C ALA A 40 0.25 -28.93 -39.23
N GLY A 41 1.52 -29.24 -39.53
CA GLY A 41 1.91 -29.94 -40.75
C GLY A 41 1.37 -31.37 -40.85
N THR A 42 1.31 -32.11 -39.74
CA THR A 42 0.73 -33.46 -39.70
C THR A 42 -0.77 -33.44 -40.02
N PHE A 43 -1.50 -32.48 -39.47
CA PHE A 43 -2.92 -32.33 -39.77
C PHE A 43 -3.17 -31.92 -41.21
N GLN A 44 -2.37 -30.98 -41.74
CA GLN A 44 -2.48 -30.55 -43.13
C GLN A 44 -2.22 -31.72 -44.10
N ALA A 45 -1.18 -32.54 -43.83
CA ALA A 45 -0.90 -33.71 -44.65
C ALA A 45 -2.04 -34.75 -44.61
N PHE A 46 -2.62 -35.00 -43.44
CA PHE A 46 -3.78 -35.88 -43.29
C PHE A 46 -5.00 -35.37 -44.08
N GLU A 47 -5.29 -34.07 -43.97
CA GLU A 47 -6.40 -33.44 -44.67
C GLU A 47 -6.23 -33.50 -46.19
N MET A 48 -5.04 -33.16 -46.69
CA MET A 48 -4.71 -33.26 -48.12
C MET A 48 -4.86 -34.69 -48.64
N PHE A 49 -4.39 -35.68 -47.88
CA PHE A 49 -4.52 -37.09 -48.27
C PHE A 49 -5.99 -37.52 -48.35
N GLY A 50 -6.81 -37.16 -47.36
CA GLY A 50 -8.24 -37.44 -47.39
C GLY A 50 -8.94 -36.76 -48.56
N GLN A 51 -8.62 -35.49 -48.83
CA GLN A 51 -9.16 -34.76 -49.99
C GLN A 51 -8.78 -35.41 -51.33
N GLN A 52 -7.54 -35.91 -51.48
CA GLN A 52 -7.12 -36.64 -52.68
C GLN A 52 -7.92 -37.94 -52.87
N LEU A 53 -8.17 -38.71 -51.81
CA LEU A 53 -9.00 -39.92 -51.89
C LEU A 53 -10.43 -39.59 -52.34
N LEU A 54 -11.00 -38.49 -51.84
CA LEU A 54 -12.33 -38.03 -52.25
C LEU A 54 -12.36 -37.60 -53.73
N GLN A 55 -11.35 -36.85 -54.19
CA GLN A 55 -11.24 -36.43 -55.58
C GLN A 55 -11.12 -37.62 -56.55
N ASN A 56 -10.46 -38.69 -56.12
CA ASN A 56 -10.30 -39.91 -56.90
C ASN A 56 -11.51 -40.86 -56.84
N GLY A 57 -12.61 -40.47 -56.15
CA GLY A 57 -13.82 -41.27 -56.07
C GLY A 57 -13.66 -42.57 -55.29
N HIS A 58 -12.89 -42.55 -54.19
CA HIS A 58 -12.66 -43.73 -53.35
C HIS A 58 -13.98 -44.38 -52.88
N TYR A 59 -14.06 -45.71 -52.87
CA TYR A 59 -15.31 -46.43 -52.54
C TYR A 59 -15.91 -46.08 -51.16
N ALA A 60 -15.05 -45.68 -50.22
CA ALA A 60 -15.39 -45.28 -48.86
C ALA A 60 -15.47 -43.74 -48.67
N SER A 61 -15.78 -42.95 -49.71
CA SER A 61 -15.82 -41.48 -49.63
C SER A 61 -16.66 -40.94 -48.46
N ALA A 62 -17.80 -41.55 -48.14
CA ALA A 62 -18.63 -41.12 -47.02
C ALA A 62 -17.92 -41.24 -45.67
N GLU A 63 -17.22 -42.35 -45.43
CA GLU A 63 -16.45 -42.56 -44.21
C GLU A 63 -15.25 -41.61 -44.14
N ILE A 64 -14.54 -41.40 -45.26
CA ILE A 64 -13.41 -40.48 -45.34
C ILE A 64 -13.86 -39.04 -45.02
N GLN A 65 -14.96 -38.59 -45.62
CA GLN A 65 -15.51 -37.26 -45.34
C GLN A 65 -15.86 -37.11 -43.85
N GLN A 66 -16.54 -38.12 -43.27
CA GLN A 66 -16.86 -38.11 -41.85
C GLN A 66 -15.59 -38.00 -40.97
N LYS A 67 -14.52 -38.72 -41.30
CA LYS A 67 -13.24 -38.65 -40.56
C LYS A 67 -12.57 -37.28 -40.68
N LEU A 68 -12.62 -36.65 -41.86
CA LEU A 68 -12.11 -35.30 -42.08
C LEU A 68 -12.88 -34.26 -41.26
N ASP A 69 -14.22 -34.36 -41.26
CA ASP A 69 -15.09 -33.46 -40.52
C ASP A 69 -14.85 -33.60 -39.00
N MET A 70 -14.80 -34.85 -38.49
CA MET A 70 -14.49 -35.12 -37.09
C MET A 70 -13.13 -34.57 -36.68
N MET A 71 -12.10 -34.69 -37.54
CA MET A 71 -10.76 -34.18 -37.24
C MET A 71 -10.74 -32.64 -37.23
N THR A 72 -11.44 -32.02 -38.19
CA THR A 72 -11.58 -30.57 -38.28
C THR A 72 -12.24 -30.01 -37.02
N GLU A 73 -13.32 -30.63 -36.58
CA GLU A 73 -14.05 -30.20 -35.38
C GLU A 73 -13.21 -30.40 -34.11
N ALA A 74 -12.53 -31.55 -33.98
CA ALA A 74 -11.65 -31.82 -32.84
C ALA A 74 -10.51 -30.79 -32.73
N ARG A 75 -9.98 -30.30 -33.86
CA ARG A 75 -8.96 -29.23 -33.87
C ARG A 75 -9.53 -27.88 -33.44
N LYS A 76 -10.74 -27.53 -33.89
CA LYS A 76 -11.41 -26.28 -33.50
C LYS A 76 -11.70 -26.25 -31.99
N GLU A 77 -12.22 -27.35 -31.45
CA GLU A 77 -12.50 -27.44 -30.02
C GLU A 77 -11.22 -27.40 -29.17
N LEU A 78 -10.12 -27.98 -29.67
CA LEU A 78 -8.81 -27.85 -29.02
C LEU A 78 -8.30 -26.42 -28.98
N GLU A 79 -8.38 -25.71 -30.10
CA GLU A 79 -7.99 -24.30 -30.16
C GLU A 79 -8.84 -23.45 -29.21
N LYS A 80 -10.16 -23.66 -29.23
CA LYS A 80 -11.09 -22.95 -28.35
C LYS A 80 -10.82 -23.23 -26.87
N ALA A 81 -10.57 -24.48 -26.50
CA ALA A 81 -10.23 -24.85 -25.12
C ALA A 81 -8.89 -24.23 -24.69
N TRP A 82 -7.88 -24.24 -25.58
CA TRP A 82 -6.59 -23.60 -25.31
C TRP A 82 -6.76 -22.10 -25.07
N ILE A 83 -7.50 -21.38 -25.93
CA ILE A 83 -7.77 -19.94 -25.76
C ILE A 83 -8.54 -19.67 -24.46
N ALA A 84 -9.58 -20.45 -24.17
CA ALA A 84 -10.35 -20.28 -22.95
C ALA A 84 -9.49 -20.46 -21.69
N ARG A 85 -8.59 -21.45 -21.71
CA ARG A 85 -7.63 -21.68 -20.63
C ARG A 85 -6.61 -20.55 -20.52
N ARG A 86 -6.12 -20.01 -21.64
CA ARG A 86 -5.22 -18.87 -21.65
C ARG A 86 -5.81 -17.70 -20.87
N VAL A 87 -7.06 -17.34 -21.17
CA VAL A 87 -7.79 -16.27 -20.46
C VAL A 87 -7.84 -16.53 -18.96
N LYS A 88 -8.15 -17.77 -18.53
CA LYS A 88 -8.20 -18.11 -17.10
C LYS A 88 -6.85 -18.03 -16.40
N VAL A 89 -5.77 -18.47 -17.05
CA VAL A 89 -4.42 -18.42 -16.45
C VAL A 89 -3.89 -16.98 -16.42
N ASP A 90 -4.13 -16.18 -17.46
CA ASP A 90 -3.80 -14.75 -17.46
C ASP A 90 -4.55 -14.01 -16.34
N GLN A 91 -5.87 -14.22 -16.22
CA GLN A 91 -6.67 -13.65 -15.12
C GLN A 91 -6.16 -14.14 -13.75
N CYS A 92 -5.73 -15.40 -13.63
CA CYS A 92 -5.13 -15.90 -12.40
C CYS A 92 -3.85 -15.15 -12.03
N LEU A 93 -2.95 -14.92 -12.98
CA LEU A 93 -1.73 -14.16 -12.74
C LEU A 93 -2.05 -12.73 -12.30
N ASP A 94 -2.97 -12.05 -12.99
CA ASP A 94 -3.43 -10.71 -12.65
C ASP A 94 -3.99 -10.65 -11.21
N LEU A 95 -4.79 -11.64 -10.81
CA LEU A 95 -5.33 -11.74 -9.46
C LEU A 95 -4.23 -11.90 -8.40
N GLN A 96 -3.25 -12.77 -8.64
CA GLN A 96 -2.16 -12.99 -7.67
C GLN A 96 -1.24 -11.77 -7.55
N LEU A 97 -0.99 -11.06 -8.65
CA LEU A 97 -0.27 -9.78 -8.62
C LEU A 97 -1.04 -8.73 -7.83
N PHE A 98 -2.35 -8.61 -8.06
CA PHE A 98 -3.22 -7.70 -7.30
C PHE A 98 -3.21 -8.01 -5.80
N TYR A 99 -3.33 -9.28 -5.40
CA TYR A 99 -3.30 -9.66 -3.99
C TYR A 99 -1.95 -9.41 -3.33
N ARG A 100 -0.85 -9.69 -4.01
CA ARG A 100 0.49 -9.36 -3.51
C ARG A 100 0.64 -7.86 -3.28
N ASP A 101 0.15 -7.03 -4.21
CA ASP A 101 0.24 -5.57 -4.09
C ASP A 101 -0.67 -5.05 -2.96
N CYS A 102 -1.85 -5.65 -2.76
CA CYS A 102 -2.70 -5.39 -1.59
C CYS A 102 -1.99 -5.73 -0.28
N GLU A 103 -1.36 -6.90 -0.20
CA GLU A 103 -0.65 -7.33 1.00
C GLU A 103 0.51 -6.39 1.32
N GLN A 104 1.27 -5.94 0.32
CA GLN A 104 2.33 -4.94 0.52
C GLN A 104 1.78 -3.62 1.08
N ALA A 105 0.65 -3.14 0.54
CA ALA A 105 0.00 -1.94 1.04
C ALA A 105 -0.52 -2.13 2.46
N GLU A 106 -1.14 -3.27 2.77
CA GLU A 106 -1.67 -3.60 4.09
C GLU A 106 -0.57 -3.75 5.14
N ASN A 107 0.55 -4.40 4.80
CA ASN A 107 1.71 -4.52 5.68
C ASN A 107 2.35 -3.15 5.96
N TRP A 108 2.40 -2.28 4.95
CA TRP A 108 2.84 -0.90 5.15
C TRP A 108 1.91 -0.15 6.11
N MET A 109 0.59 -0.25 5.92
CA MET A 109 -0.40 0.39 6.80
C MET A 109 -0.32 -0.17 8.23
N ALA A 110 -0.20 -1.49 8.39
CA ALA A 110 -0.08 -2.15 9.68
C ALA A 110 1.13 -1.63 10.49
N SER A 111 2.28 -1.43 9.83
CA SER A 111 3.47 -0.86 10.48
C SER A 111 3.21 0.57 11.00
N ARG A 112 2.39 1.36 10.29
CA ARG A 112 2.04 2.73 10.71
C ARG A 112 0.99 2.75 11.81
N GLU A 113 -0.02 1.89 11.72
CA GLU A 113 -1.04 1.73 12.77
C GLU A 113 -0.41 1.28 14.08
N ALA A 114 0.54 0.34 14.04
CA ALA A 114 1.28 -0.10 15.23
C ALA A 114 2.03 1.06 15.90
N PHE A 115 2.62 1.97 15.12
CA PHE A 115 3.26 3.17 15.65
C PHE A 115 2.25 4.15 16.27
N LEU A 116 1.07 4.30 15.67
CA LEU A 116 0.03 5.17 16.22
C LEU A 116 -0.55 4.63 17.54
N GLY A 117 -0.67 3.30 17.64
CA GLY A 117 -1.17 2.60 18.82
C GLY A 117 -0.13 2.39 19.92
N SER A 118 1.17 2.55 19.65
CA SER A 118 2.17 2.55 20.71
C SER A 118 2.01 3.84 21.52
N ASP A 119 1.38 3.71 22.68
CA ASP A 119 1.14 4.75 23.68
C ASP A 119 2.43 5.13 24.43
N ASP A 120 3.59 4.96 23.79
CA ASP A 120 4.91 5.21 24.37
C ASP A 120 5.17 6.73 24.40
N MET A 121 4.37 7.38 25.24
CA MET A 121 4.62 8.64 25.93
C MET A 121 5.68 8.46 27.04
N GLY A 122 6.43 7.35 27.02
CA GLY A 122 7.31 6.87 28.09
C GLY A 122 8.80 7.18 27.90
N GLY A 123 9.17 8.16 27.08
CA GLY A 123 10.57 8.62 27.00
C GLY A 123 10.95 9.55 25.86
N ASP A 124 10.18 9.57 24.77
CA ASP A 124 10.44 10.50 23.65
C ASP A 124 9.87 11.89 23.96
N ASN A 125 10.71 12.92 23.94
CA ASN A 125 10.26 14.32 24.02
C ASN A 125 9.32 14.64 22.83
N VAL A 126 8.35 15.55 23.02
CA VAL A 126 7.31 15.89 22.03
C VAL A 126 7.92 16.30 20.67
N GLU A 127 9.04 17.03 20.66
CA GLU A 127 9.78 17.34 19.42
C GLU A 127 10.20 16.10 18.62
N ALA A 128 10.62 15.01 19.29
CA ALA A 128 11.02 13.78 18.61
C ALA A 128 9.82 13.08 17.96
N LEU A 129 8.67 13.12 18.63
CA LEU A 129 7.41 12.57 18.10
C LEU A 129 6.87 13.39 16.93
N ILE A 130 6.98 14.72 17.00
CA ILE A 130 6.62 15.63 15.88
C ILE A 130 7.49 15.33 14.66
N LYS A 131 8.81 15.25 14.83
CA LYS A 131 9.73 14.95 13.72
C LYS A 131 9.41 13.60 13.08
N LYS A 132 9.14 12.56 13.90
CA LYS A 132 8.71 11.24 13.39
C LYS A 132 7.41 11.35 12.59
N HIS A 133 6.43 12.13 13.06
CA HIS A 133 5.17 12.36 12.35
C HIS A 133 5.38 13.06 11.00
N GLU A 134 6.22 14.10 10.94
CA GLU A 134 6.56 14.78 9.69
C GLU A 134 7.21 13.85 8.65
N ASP A 135 8.07 12.94 9.08
CA ASP A 135 8.68 11.94 8.20
C ASP A 135 7.64 10.94 7.67
N PHE A 136 6.58 10.64 8.44
CA PHE A 136 5.45 9.85 7.96
C PHE A 136 4.58 10.62 6.98
N ASP A 137 4.26 11.89 7.25
CA ASP A 137 3.48 12.74 6.33
C ASP A 137 4.14 12.80 4.94
N LYS A 138 5.48 12.86 4.87
CA LYS A 138 6.22 12.78 3.59
C LYS A 138 6.03 11.44 2.88
N ALA A 139 6.00 10.34 3.63
CA ALA A 139 5.82 9.00 3.08
C ALA A 139 4.37 8.74 2.62
N ILE A 140 3.39 9.47 3.16
CA ILE A 140 1.97 9.32 2.81
C ILE A 140 1.72 9.64 1.34
N SER A 141 2.31 10.69 0.79
CA SER A 141 2.08 11.08 -0.62
C SER A 141 2.50 9.97 -1.60
N ALA A 142 3.67 9.37 -1.38
CA ALA A 142 4.14 8.26 -2.22
C ALA A 142 3.27 7.01 -2.07
N GLN A 143 2.71 6.79 -0.87
CA GLN A 143 1.81 5.67 -0.64
C GLN A 143 0.41 5.92 -1.23
N GLU A 144 -0.09 7.16 -1.23
CA GLU A 144 -1.36 7.54 -1.86
C GLU A 144 -1.36 7.19 -3.35
N GLU A 145 -0.26 7.47 -4.06
CA GLU A 145 -0.11 7.11 -5.48
C GLU A 145 -0.20 5.60 -5.70
N LYS A 146 0.42 4.80 -4.81
CA LYS A 146 0.36 3.33 -4.88
C LYS A 146 -1.05 2.80 -4.62
N ILE A 147 -1.74 3.34 -3.61
CA ILE A 147 -3.13 2.97 -3.31
C ILE A 147 -4.05 3.34 -4.47
N ALA A 148 -3.85 4.51 -5.09
CA ALA A 148 -4.61 4.92 -6.27
C ALA A 148 -4.36 4.01 -7.48
N ALA A 149 -3.09 3.63 -7.73
CA ALA A 149 -2.74 2.70 -8.80
C ALA A 149 -3.36 1.31 -8.56
N LEU A 150 -3.36 0.83 -7.32
CA LEU A 150 -4.01 -0.43 -6.92
C LEU A 150 -5.52 -0.38 -7.16
N ALA A 151 -6.17 0.71 -6.78
CA ALA A 151 -7.61 0.88 -7.02
C ALA A 151 -7.95 0.92 -8.52
N ALA A 152 -7.13 1.61 -9.32
CA ALA A 152 -7.29 1.66 -10.77
C ALA A 152 -7.08 0.29 -11.43
N LEU A 153 -6.10 -0.49 -10.94
CA LEU A 153 -5.90 -1.87 -11.39
C LEU A 153 -7.13 -2.74 -11.08
N ALA A 154 -7.65 -2.68 -9.85
CA ALA A 154 -8.85 -3.41 -9.46
C ALA A 154 -10.05 -3.06 -10.35
N ASP A 155 -10.29 -1.76 -10.60
CA ASP A 155 -11.38 -1.30 -11.47
C ASP A 155 -11.20 -1.79 -12.92
N LYS A 156 -9.96 -1.79 -13.43
CA LYS A 156 -9.64 -2.35 -14.74
C LYS A 156 -9.98 -3.85 -14.80
N LEU A 157 -9.56 -4.63 -13.80
CA LEU A 157 -9.83 -6.07 -13.75
C LEU A 157 -11.34 -6.34 -13.71
N VAL A 158 -12.08 -5.65 -12.85
CA VAL A 158 -13.56 -5.76 -12.77
C VAL A 158 -14.22 -5.39 -14.10
N SER A 159 -13.81 -4.29 -14.72
CA SER A 159 -14.37 -3.85 -16.02
C SER A 159 -14.05 -4.80 -17.17
N SER A 160 -13.02 -5.65 -17.02
CA SER A 160 -12.59 -6.64 -18.01
C SER A 160 -13.24 -8.02 -17.81
N ASP A 161 -14.33 -8.09 -17.05
CA ASP A 161 -15.07 -9.32 -16.73
C ASP A 161 -14.18 -10.41 -16.11
N HIS A 162 -13.35 -10.01 -15.15
CA HIS A 162 -12.47 -10.92 -14.42
C HIS A 162 -13.27 -11.97 -13.63
N TYR A 163 -12.86 -13.24 -13.65
CA TYR A 163 -13.60 -14.33 -13.01
C TYR A 163 -13.83 -14.14 -11.49
N ALA A 164 -12.93 -13.39 -10.83
CA ALA A 164 -12.97 -13.03 -9.41
C ALA A 164 -13.38 -11.56 -9.16
N ALA A 165 -14.18 -10.95 -10.04
CA ALA A 165 -14.52 -9.53 -9.96
C ALA A 165 -15.09 -9.08 -8.60
N ASN A 166 -15.94 -9.91 -7.97
CA ASN A 166 -16.52 -9.59 -6.66
C ASN A 166 -15.44 -9.55 -5.57
N ASP A 167 -14.58 -10.58 -5.50
CA ASP A 167 -13.50 -10.66 -4.51
C ASP A 167 -12.50 -9.50 -4.67
N ILE A 168 -12.17 -9.14 -5.91
CA ILE A 168 -11.31 -7.99 -6.22
C ILE A 168 -11.94 -6.70 -5.71
N LYS A 169 -13.24 -6.50 -5.95
CA LYS A 169 -13.96 -5.31 -5.49
C LYS A 169 -13.98 -5.23 -3.97
N ASP A 170 -14.31 -6.32 -3.29
CA ASP A 170 -14.36 -6.38 -1.84
C ASP A 170 -12.99 -6.11 -1.23
N LYS A 171 -11.92 -6.69 -1.79
CA LYS A 171 -10.55 -6.46 -1.33
C LYS A 171 -10.12 -5.01 -1.57
N LYS A 172 -10.44 -4.42 -2.73
CA LYS A 172 -10.19 -3.00 -3.02
C LYS A 172 -10.85 -2.11 -1.98
N ASP A 173 -12.13 -2.34 -1.69
CA ASP A 173 -12.88 -1.52 -0.74
C ASP A 173 -12.32 -1.65 0.69
N GLN A 174 -11.87 -2.85 1.09
CA GLN A 174 -11.16 -3.05 2.36
C GLN A 174 -9.87 -2.23 2.46
N VAL A 175 -9.02 -2.28 1.44
CA VAL A 175 -7.75 -1.51 1.40
C VAL A 175 -8.03 -0.02 1.45
N LEU A 176 -9.00 0.48 0.67
CA LEU A 176 -9.36 1.91 0.64
C LEU A 176 -9.93 2.40 1.96
N ASN A 177 -10.79 1.60 2.61
CA ASN A 177 -11.35 1.96 3.91
C ASN A 177 -10.27 2.02 4.99
N ARG A 178 -9.36 1.03 5.03
CA ARG A 178 -8.22 1.04 5.96
C ARG A 178 -7.32 2.23 5.73
N TRP A 179 -7.02 2.54 4.47
CA TRP A 179 -6.23 3.72 4.09
C TRP A 179 -6.86 5.02 4.58
N LYS A 180 -8.17 5.17 4.40
CA LYS A 180 -8.92 6.33 4.89
C LYS A 180 -8.79 6.48 6.41
N HIS A 181 -9.02 5.39 7.17
CA HIS A 181 -8.92 5.42 8.62
C HIS A 181 -7.51 5.73 9.12
N LEU A 182 -6.47 5.20 8.45
CA LEU A 182 -5.08 5.55 8.78
C LEU A 182 -4.82 7.06 8.62
N LYS A 183 -5.30 7.66 7.52
CA LYS A 183 -5.16 9.11 7.31
C LYS A 183 -5.89 9.93 8.37
N GLU A 184 -7.09 9.53 8.75
CA GLU A 184 -7.86 10.17 9.84
C GLU A 184 -7.09 10.11 11.17
N ALA A 185 -6.53 8.93 11.51
CA ALA A 185 -5.75 8.75 12.73
C ALA A 185 -4.45 9.57 12.74
N LEU A 186 -3.78 9.71 11.60
CA LEU A 186 -2.58 10.55 11.46
C LEU A 186 -2.89 12.04 11.69
N ILE A 187 -4.03 12.53 11.19
CA ILE A 187 -4.48 13.91 11.41
C ILE A 187 -4.77 14.13 12.89
N GLU A 188 -5.48 13.20 13.54
CA GLU A 188 -5.76 13.28 14.97
C GLU A 188 -4.47 13.29 15.82
N LYS A 189 -3.52 12.41 15.50
CA LYS A 189 -2.22 12.36 16.18
C LYS A 189 -1.47 13.68 16.05
N ARG A 190 -1.48 14.30 14.87
CA ARG A 190 -0.85 15.61 14.62
C ARG A 190 -1.45 16.69 15.52
N SER A 191 -2.77 16.73 15.65
CA SER A 191 -3.47 17.67 16.54
C SER A 191 -3.02 17.50 18.00
N LYS A 192 -3.05 16.26 18.50
CA LYS A 192 -2.63 15.94 19.88
C LYS A 192 -1.16 16.27 20.14
N LEU A 193 -0.28 16.06 19.16
CA LEU A 193 1.14 16.44 19.30
C LEU A 193 1.32 17.95 19.42
N GLY A 194 0.56 18.75 18.66
CA GLY A 194 0.57 20.20 18.77
C GLY A 194 0.07 20.71 20.14
N GLU A 195 -0.99 20.09 20.67
CA GLU A 195 -1.49 20.37 22.02
C GLU A 195 -0.44 20.03 23.09
N SER A 196 0.18 18.84 23.00
CA SER A 196 1.26 18.44 23.90
C SER A 196 2.46 19.37 23.83
N GLN A 197 2.81 19.88 22.65
CA GLN A 197 3.91 20.85 22.49
C GLN A 197 3.58 22.17 23.18
N THR A 198 2.34 22.64 23.01
CA THR A 198 1.86 23.87 23.66
C THR A 198 1.89 23.73 25.18
N LEU A 199 1.45 22.58 25.71
CA LEU A 199 1.50 22.29 27.15
C LEU A 199 2.94 22.25 27.67
N GLN A 200 3.86 21.59 26.96
CA GLN A 200 5.27 21.57 27.34
C GLN A 200 5.89 22.96 27.36
N GLN A 201 5.57 23.82 26.38
CA GLN A 201 6.05 25.19 26.36
C GLN A 201 5.52 25.97 27.56
N PHE A 202 4.22 25.86 27.84
CA PHE A 202 3.60 26.51 29.00
C PHE A 202 4.26 26.07 30.33
N SER A 203 4.52 24.77 30.51
CA SER A 203 5.18 24.28 31.72
C SER A 203 6.61 24.83 31.86
N ARG A 204 7.38 24.89 30.77
CA ARG A 204 8.73 25.50 30.79
C ARG A 204 8.67 26.98 31.16
N ASP A 205 7.75 27.73 30.56
CA ASP A 205 7.55 29.15 30.86
C ASP A 205 7.14 29.36 32.33
N ALA A 206 6.30 28.47 32.88
CA ALA A 206 5.90 28.51 34.28
C ALA A 206 7.09 28.24 35.22
N ASP A 207 7.89 27.20 34.96
CA ASP A 207 9.09 26.87 35.74
C ASP A 207 10.12 28.02 35.70
N GLU A 208 10.30 28.66 34.55
CA GLU A 208 11.17 29.84 34.41
C GLU A 208 10.68 31.01 35.27
N ILE A 209 9.37 31.27 35.28
CA ILE A 209 8.76 32.31 36.11
C ILE A 209 8.87 31.97 37.60
N GLU A 210 8.64 30.73 38.01
CA GLU A 210 8.78 30.30 39.40
C GLU A 210 10.21 30.46 39.90
N ASN A 211 11.20 30.04 39.11
CA ASN A 211 12.62 30.24 39.42
C ASN A 211 12.97 31.72 39.53
N TRP A 212 12.48 32.55 38.60
CA TRP A 212 12.68 34.00 38.67
C TRP A 212 12.07 34.61 39.93
N ILE A 213 10.84 34.22 40.32
CA ILE A 213 10.20 34.67 41.56
C ILE A 213 11.03 34.27 42.77
N ALA A 214 11.51 33.02 42.83
CA ALA A 214 12.34 32.52 43.92
C ALA A 214 13.64 33.34 44.06
N GLU A 215 14.31 33.64 42.94
CA GLU A 215 15.50 34.50 42.93
C GLU A 215 15.21 35.92 43.43
N LYS A 216 14.10 36.53 42.99
CA LYS A 216 13.72 37.89 43.42
C LYS A 216 13.33 37.92 44.90
N LEU A 217 12.64 36.90 45.42
CA LEU A 217 12.34 36.76 46.84
C LEU A 217 13.62 36.63 47.68
N GLN A 218 14.57 35.80 47.24
CA GLN A 218 15.86 35.64 47.93
C GLN A 218 16.63 36.98 47.99
N MET A 219 16.65 37.76 46.90
CA MET A 219 17.28 39.09 46.90
C MET A 219 16.58 40.09 47.82
N ALA A 220 15.24 40.05 47.90
CA ALA A 220 14.46 40.95 48.76
C ALA A 220 14.63 40.64 50.25
N MET A 221 14.81 39.37 50.61
CA MET A 221 15.01 38.92 52.00
C MET A 221 16.46 39.07 52.49
N ASP A 222 17.37 39.55 51.65
CA ASP A 222 18.77 39.76 52.02
C ASP A 222 18.94 40.91 53.02
N GLU A 223 19.24 40.57 54.28
CA GLU A 223 19.41 41.52 55.39
C GLU A 223 20.77 42.23 55.48
N SER A 224 21.65 42.10 54.48
CA SER A 224 22.95 42.79 54.43
C SER A 224 22.86 44.33 54.43
N TYR A 225 21.66 44.92 54.33
CA TYR A 225 21.41 46.35 54.55
C TYR A 225 21.69 46.81 55.99
N LYS A 226 21.76 45.88 56.96
CA LYS A 226 22.12 46.18 58.36
C LYS A 226 23.60 46.56 58.53
N ASP A 227 24.43 46.35 57.50
CA ASP A 227 25.81 46.82 57.43
C ASP A 227 25.89 48.19 56.71
N PRO A 228 26.29 49.28 57.38
CA PRO A 228 26.40 50.62 56.79
C PRO A 228 27.30 50.70 55.56
N ALA A 229 28.27 49.78 55.39
CA ALA A 229 29.18 49.76 54.25
C ALA A 229 28.49 49.34 52.92
N ASN A 230 27.34 48.65 52.98
CA ASN A 230 26.71 48.04 51.81
C ASN A 230 25.53 48.85 51.23
N ILE A 231 25.12 49.93 51.89
CA ILE A 231 23.89 50.70 51.57
C ILE A 231 23.92 51.30 50.16
N GLN A 232 25.04 51.90 49.72
CA GLN A 232 25.15 52.49 48.38
C GLN A 232 25.07 51.45 47.24
N SER A 233 25.71 50.30 47.42
CA SER A 233 25.69 49.19 46.45
C SER A 233 24.28 48.60 46.32
N LYS A 234 23.56 48.46 47.44
CA LYS A 234 22.19 47.97 47.48
C LYS A 234 21.19 48.94 46.83
N HIS A 235 21.32 50.25 47.04
CA HIS A 235 20.49 51.24 46.37
C HIS A 235 20.59 51.15 44.84
N LYS A 236 21.81 50.97 44.30
CA LYS A 236 22.01 50.75 42.86
C LYS A 236 21.36 49.45 42.36
N LYS A 237 21.50 48.34 43.10
CA LYS A 237 20.86 47.07 42.74
C LYS A 237 19.33 47.16 42.79
N HIS A 238 18.77 47.90 43.74
CA HIS A 238 17.32 48.11 43.84
C HIS A 238 16.79 48.93 42.66
N GLN A 239 17.48 50.03 42.28
CA GLN A 239 17.11 50.80 41.08
C GLN A 239 17.18 49.96 39.79
N ALA A 240 18.18 49.08 39.67
CA ALA A 240 18.27 48.15 38.55
C ALA A 240 17.10 47.16 38.54
N PHE A 241 16.72 46.65 39.72
CA PHE A 241 15.57 45.77 39.87
C PHE A 241 14.24 46.46 39.52
N GLU A 242 14.03 47.71 39.94
CA GLU A 242 12.85 48.50 39.56
C GLU A 242 12.79 48.73 38.04
N ALA A 243 13.93 48.98 37.39
CA ALA A 243 14.01 49.13 35.95
C ALA A 243 13.69 47.81 35.21
N GLU A 244 14.18 46.67 35.69
CA GLU A 244 13.84 45.34 35.16
C GLU A 244 12.37 44.99 35.34
N LEU A 245 11.78 45.32 36.50
CA LEU A 245 10.35 45.15 36.76
C LEU A 245 9.51 46.00 35.80
N ALA A 246 9.87 47.27 35.61
CA ALA A 246 9.18 48.16 34.67
C ALA A 246 9.29 47.68 33.22
N ALA A 247 10.44 47.14 32.81
CA ALA A 247 10.63 46.55 31.49
C ALA A 247 9.79 45.28 31.29
N ASN A 248 9.80 44.36 32.27
CA ASN A 248 8.97 43.16 32.24
C ASN A 248 7.47 43.49 32.20
N PHE A 249 7.02 44.51 32.94
CA PHE A 249 5.63 44.95 32.92
C PHE A 249 5.22 45.49 31.53
N ARG A 250 6.12 46.20 30.84
CA ARG A 250 5.88 46.72 29.48
C ARG A 250 5.85 45.62 28.41
N SER A 251 6.74 44.63 28.50
CA SER A 251 6.73 43.48 27.59
C SER A 251 5.45 42.65 27.72
N ARG A 252 4.88 42.55 28.93
CA ARG A 252 3.59 41.88 29.18
C ARG A 252 2.38 42.62 28.59
N GLN A 253 2.43 43.94 28.41
CA GLN A 253 1.34 44.71 27.76
C GLN A 253 1.26 44.55 26.24
N HIS A 254 2.34 44.08 25.59
CA HIS A 254 2.38 43.85 24.14
C HIS A 254 1.98 42.42 23.73
N LEU A 255 1.73 41.53 24.69
CA LEU A 255 1.33 40.13 24.49
C LEU A 255 -0.19 39.88 24.72
N CYS A 256 -0.97 40.94 24.99
CA CYS A 256 -2.45 40.96 24.90
C CYS A 256 -2.87 41.76 23.68
#